data_AF-A0A351X5K3-F1
#
_entry.id   AF-A0A351X5K3-F1
#
_cell.length_a   1.000
_cell.length_b   1.000
_cell.length_c   1.000
_cell.angle_alpha   90.00
_cell.angle_beta   90.00
_cell.angle_gamma   90.00
#
_symmetry.space_group_name_H-M   'P 1'
#
loop_
_entity.id
_entity.type
_entity.pdbx_description
1 polymer ?
#
loop_
_entity_poly.entity_id
_entity_poly.type
_entity_poly.pdbx_seq_one_letter_code
_entity_poly.pdbx_strand_id
1 'polypeptide(L)'
;MADKEYLDANSGDSVKMSEAPNGTGPYKLKEWVRGDRVIYEANPNYWGTAAAIPNLVFRWSEQSAQRLLELQSGQVDGIDNPAPEDFAAIEGDANLALYPRPALNIFYIGFNHNVAPFDDVKVRQAIAYAIDRQRIVDQYYPEGSQVA
;
A
#
# COMPACT_ATOMS: atom_id res chain seq x y z
N MET A 1 -15.02 10.78 11.72
CA MET A 1 -15.47 11.77 10.71
C MET A 1 -14.85 13.10 11.07
N ALA A 2 -14.53 13.94 10.08
CA ALA A 2 -14.11 15.32 10.33
C ALA A 2 -15.21 16.07 11.08
N ASP A 3 -14.83 16.97 12.00
CA ASP A 3 -15.80 17.82 12.68
C ASP A 3 -16.42 18.86 11.72
N LYS A 4 -17.61 19.36 12.08
CA LYS A 4 -18.38 20.28 11.23
C LYS A 4 -17.64 21.59 10.98
N GLU A 5 -16.99 22.16 12.00
CA GLU A 5 -16.27 23.43 11.87
C GLU A 5 -15.17 23.34 10.82
N TYR A 6 -14.44 22.22 10.78
CA TYR A 6 -13.42 21.95 9.80
C TYR A 6 -13.97 21.76 8.39
N LEU A 7 -15.11 21.06 8.25
CA LEU A 7 -15.78 20.90 6.96
C LEU A 7 -16.22 22.25 6.41
N ASP A 8 -16.83 23.08 7.25
CA ASP A 8 -17.32 24.42 6.89
C ASP A 8 -16.13 25.35 6.53
N ALA A 9 -15.06 25.33 7.33
CA ALA A 9 -13.84 26.12 7.10
C ALA A 9 -13.12 25.77 5.80
N ASN A 10 -13.18 24.50 5.36
CA ASN A 10 -12.56 24.04 4.12
C ASN A 10 -13.54 23.93 2.96
N SER A 11 -14.83 24.28 3.15
CA SER A 11 -15.89 24.15 2.14
C SER A 11 -16.01 22.74 1.53
N GLY A 12 -15.65 21.71 2.28
CA GLY A 12 -15.60 20.33 1.79
C GLY A 12 -14.56 20.04 0.70
N ASP A 13 -13.57 20.92 0.50
CA ASP A 13 -12.48 20.72 -0.46
C ASP A 13 -11.55 19.59 0.00
N SER A 14 -11.71 18.42 -0.63
CA SER A 14 -10.93 17.23 -0.30
C SER A 14 -9.42 17.41 -0.43
N VAL A 15 -8.94 18.28 -1.33
CA VAL A 15 -7.51 18.49 -1.54
C VAL A 15 -6.94 19.24 -0.35
N LYS A 16 -7.56 20.36 0.04
CA LYS A 16 -7.14 21.16 1.21
C LYS A 16 -7.26 20.37 2.50
N MET A 17 -8.36 19.64 2.65
CA MET A 17 -8.60 18.81 3.84
C MET A 17 -7.59 17.67 3.99
N SER A 18 -7.01 17.19 2.88
CA SER A 18 -5.97 16.15 2.92
C SER A 18 -4.61 16.68 3.39
N GLU A 19 -4.38 18.01 3.37
CA GLU A 19 -3.12 18.60 3.82
C GLU A 19 -3.02 18.69 5.34
N ALA A 20 -4.16 18.81 6.02
CA ALA A 20 -4.24 18.91 7.48
C ALA A 20 -5.43 18.13 8.06
N PRO A 21 -5.52 16.80 7.85
CA PRO A 21 -6.69 16.00 8.19
C PRO A 21 -6.98 16.00 9.70
N ASN A 22 -8.25 16.20 10.06
CA ASN A 22 -8.75 16.19 11.45
C ASN A 22 -9.53 14.89 11.76
N GLY A 23 -8.84 13.75 11.72
CA GLY A 23 -9.44 12.45 12.03
C GLY A 23 -9.70 12.22 13.53
N THR A 24 -10.51 11.21 13.84
CA THR A 24 -10.81 10.74 15.22
C THR A 24 -10.08 9.44 15.57
N GLY A 25 -9.00 9.13 14.83
CA GLY A 25 -8.23 7.89 14.98
C GLY A 25 -7.21 7.94 16.12
N PRO A 26 -6.48 6.82 16.36
CA PRO A 26 -5.46 6.72 17.40
C PRO A 26 -4.21 7.56 17.12
N TYR A 27 -4.05 8.07 15.90
CA TYR A 27 -2.95 8.89 15.44
C TYR A 27 -3.46 10.16 14.76
N LYS A 28 -2.72 11.27 14.91
CA LYS A 28 -2.93 12.55 14.21
C LYS A 28 -1.79 12.81 13.25
N LEU A 29 -2.06 13.45 12.12
CA LEU A 29 -1.00 13.89 11.21
C LEU A 29 -0.14 14.95 11.91
N LYS A 30 1.17 14.74 11.92
CA LYS A 30 2.17 15.70 12.39
C LYS A 30 2.86 16.43 11.24
N GLU A 31 3.30 15.68 10.23
CA GLU A 31 3.96 16.22 9.04
C GLU A 31 3.72 15.31 7.83
N TRP A 32 3.53 15.90 6.65
CA TRP A 32 3.56 15.18 5.39
C TRP A 32 4.54 15.84 4.43
N VAL A 33 5.64 15.14 4.14
CA VAL A 33 6.58 15.49 3.07
C VAL A 33 6.20 14.68 1.84
N ARG A 34 5.55 15.32 0.87
CA ARG A 34 5.02 14.62 -0.33
C ARG A 34 6.15 13.89 -1.08
N GLY A 35 5.94 12.61 -1.33
CA GLY A 35 6.91 11.75 -2.03
C GLY A 35 8.03 11.18 -1.15
N ASP A 36 8.11 11.51 0.14
CA ASP A 36 9.21 11.07 1.03
C ASP A 36 8.75 10.37 2.33
N ARG A 37 8.01 11.07 3.20
CA ARG A 37 7.41 10.47 4.42
C ARG A 37 6.12 11.12 4.90
N VAL A 38 5.33 10.35 5.66
CA VAL A 38 4.28 10.86 6.58
C VAL A 38 4.67 10.55 8.01
N ILE A 39 4.59 11.56 8.87
CA ILE A 39 4.81 11.44 10.31
C ILE A 39 3.49 11.64 11.02
N TYR A 40 3.16 10.71 11.90
CA TYR A 40 2.02 10.75 12.79
C TYR A 40 2.47 10.79 14.24
N GLU A 41 1.67 11.43 15.09
CA GLU A 41 1.80 11.39 16.55
C GLU A 41 0.56 10.74 17.17
N ALA A 42 0.73 10.08 18.31
CA ALA A 42 -0.39 9.50 19.05
C ALA A 42 -1.44 10.58 19.39
N ASN A 43 -2.72 10.23 19.23
CA ASN A 43 -3.82 11.09 19.60
C ASN A 43 -4.14 10.91 21.10
N PRO A 44 -3.82 11.87 21.99
CA PRO A 44 -4.09 11.74 23.42
C PRO A 44 -5.60 11.74 23.74
N ASN A 45 -6.42 12.22 22.81
CA ASN A 45 -7.87 12.30 22.95
C ASN A 45 -8.59 11.16 22.22
N TYR A 46 -7.87 10.10 21.83
CA TYR A 46 -8.49 8.95 21.19
C TYR A 46 -9.45 8.26 22.15
N TRP A 47 -10.65 7.96 21.67
CA TRP A 47 -11.74 7.41 22.48
C TRP A 47 -11.58 5.91 22.79
N GLY A 48 -10.68 5.22 22.10
CA GLY A 48 -10.38 3.80 22.29
C GLY A 48 -9.07 3.55 23.01
N THR A 49 -8.46 2.40 22.75
CA THR A 49 -7.13 2.07 23.29
C THR A 49 -6.09 3.03 22.76
N ALA A 50 -5.37 3.70 23.68
CA ALA A 50 -4.29 4.62 23.33
C ALA A 50 -3.23 3.92 22.45
N ALA A 51 -2.66 4.68 21.52
CA ALA A 51 -1.62 4.15 20.65
C ALA A 51 -0.38 3.76 21.47
N ALA A 52 0.10 2.53 21.28
CA ALA A 52 1.27 2.02 22.01
C ALA A 52 2.58 2.72 21.60
N ILE A 53 2.65 3.20 20.35
CA ILE A 53 3.84 3.87 19.80
C ILE A 53 3.57 5.38 19.71
N PRO A 54 4.38 6.25 20.33
CA PRO A 54 4.13 7.69 20.36
C PRO A 54 4.24 8.38 18.99
N ASN A 55 5.17 7.94 18.13
CA ASN A 55 5.38 8.49 16.79
C ASN A 55 5.40 7.36 15.78
N LEU A 56 4.62 7.49 14.72
CA LEU A 56 4.56 6.52 13.63
C LEU A 56 5.02 7.20 12.34
N VAL A 57 6.01 6.61 11.67
CA VAL A 57 6.58 7.15 10.43
C VAL A 57 6.36 6.16 9.32
N PHE A 58 5.69 6.58 8.26
CA PHE A 58 5.68 5.88 6.98
C PHE A 58 6.61 6.60 6.02
N ARG A 59 7.54 5.87 5.41
CA ARG A 59 8.41 6.40 4.34
C ARG A 59 8.27 5.56 3.08
N TRP A 60 8.49 6.18 1.93
CA TRP A 60 8.44 5.47 0.65
C TRP A 60 9.84 5.04 0.24
N SER A 61 9.94 3.79 -0.20
CA SER A 61 11.14 3.24 -0.84
C SER A 61 10.64 2.32 -1.95
N GLU A 62 10.98 2.63 -3.20
CA GLU A 62 10.41 1.97 -4.37
C GLU A 62 10.89 0.52 -4.49
N GLN A 63 12.17 0.28 -4.20
CA GLN A 63 12.80 -1.03 -4.39
C GLN A 63 12.58 -1.95 -3.17
N SER A 64 11.96 -3.12 -3.39
CA SER A 64 11.72 -4.13 -2.35
C SER A 64 13.00 -4.59 -1.66
N ALA A 65 14.05 -4.86 -2.43
CA ALA A 65 15.35 -5.27 -1.88
C ALA A 65 15.93 -4.20 -0.94
N GLN A 66 15.79 -2.91 -1.28
CA GLN A 66 16.24 -1.81 -0.42
C GLN A 66 15.43 -1.76 0.89
N ARG A 67 14.10 -1.97 0.83
CA ARG A 67 13.26 -2.07 2.04
C ARG A 67 13.73 -3.20 2.95
N LEU A 68 14.05 -4.37 2.40
CA LEU A 68 14.53 -5.50 3.19
C LEU A 68 15.87 -5.21 3.86
N LEU A 69 16.82 -4.60 3.15
CA LEU A 69 18.11 -4.19 3.74
C LEU A 69 17.94 -3.17 4.87
N GLU A 70 17.00 -2.23 4.73
CA GLU A 70 16.67 -1.27 5.79
C GLU A 70 16.08 -1.95 7.02
N LEU A 71 15.23 -2.96 6.84
CA LEU A 71 14.68 -3.76 7.93
C LEU A 71 15.78 -4.57 8.64
N GLN A 72 16.61 -5.28 7.88
CA GLN A 72 17.73 -6.08 8.42
C GLN A 72 18.76 -5.24 9.17
N SER A 73 18.97 -3.98 8.74
CA SER A 73 19.85 -3.04 9.43
C SER A 73 19.21 -2.33 10.63
N GLY A 74 17.91 -2.55 10.89
CA GLY A 74 17.17 -1.90 11.97
C GLY A 74 16.87 -0.41 11.71
N GLN A 75 16.94 0.05 10.46
CA GLN A 75 16.58 1.42 10.08
C GLN A 75 15.07 1.63 10.01
N VAL A 76 14.29 0.54 9.87
CA VAL A 76 12.82 0.49 9.98
C VAL A 76 12.42 -0.69 10.83
N ASP A 77 11.27 -0.58 11.49
CA ASP A 77 10.69 -1.64 12.32
C ASP A 77 9.83 -2.63 11.50
N GLY A 78 9.49 -2.28 10.26
CA GLY A 78 8.67 -3.12 9.40
C GLY A 78 8.61 -2.59 7.96
N ILE A 79 8.28 -3.50 7.04
CA ILE A 79 8.11 -3.20 5.61
C ILE A 79 6.82 -3.83 5.12
N ASP A 80 6.23 -3.23 4.08
CA ASP A 80 5.14 -3.82 3.32
C ASP A 80 5.63 -4.28 1.94
N ASN A 81 4.93 -5.25 1.37
CA ASN A 81 5.20 -5.85 0.07
C ASN A 81 6.69 -6.25 -0.13
N PRO A 82 7.26 -7.17 0.69
CA PRO A 82 8.52 -7.82 0.32
C PRO A 82 8.36 -8.55 -1.02
N ALA A 83 9.47 -8.73 -1.75
CA ALA A 83 9.43 -9.45 -3.01
C ALA A 83 9.24 -10.95 -2.76
N PRO A 84 8.48 -11.68 -3.60
CA PRO A 84 8.27 -13.13 -3.41
C PRO A 84 9.58 -13.92 -3.29
N GLU A 85 10.61 -13.54 -4.06
CA GLU A 85 11.93 -14.15 -4.04
C GLU A 85 12.67 -13.99 -2.71
N ASP A 86 12.32 -12.98 -1.90
CA ASP A 86 12.94 -12.70 -0.61
C ASP A 86 12.27 -13.46 0.55
N PHE A 87 11.14 -14.14 0.32
CA PHE A 87 10.36 -14.76 1.41
C PHE A 87 11.17 -15.79 2.19
N ALA A 88 11.89 -16.68 1.49
CA ALA A 88 12.73 -17.67 2.14
C ALA A 88 13.88 -17.05 2.96
N ALA A 89 14.41 -15.92 2.52
CA ALA A 89 15.44 -15.19 3.26
C ALA A 89 14.87 -14.56 4.54
N ILE A 90 13.66 -14.01 4.47
CA ILE A 90 12.96 -13.44 5.63
C ILE A 90 12.61 -14.54 6.64
N GLU A 91 12.04 -15.66 6.19
CA GLU A 91 11.68 -16.80 7.05
C GLU A 91 12.89 -17.48 7.68
N GLY A 92 14.05 -17.43 7.02
CA GLY A 92 15.31 -17.97 7.51
C GLY A 92 16.05 -17.07 8.50
N ASP A 93 15.68 -15.79 8.64
CA ASP A 93 16.31 -14.84 9.57
C ASP A 93 15.59 -14.87 10.92
N ALA A 94 16.30 -15.27 11.98
CA ALA A 94 15.76 -15.38 13.33
C ALA A 94 15.30 -14.05 13.95
N ASN A 95 15.66 -12.91 13.37
CA ASN A 95 15.24 -11.59 13.83
C ASN A 95 14.02 -11.05 13.07
N LEU A 96 13.57 -11.74 12.02
CA LEU A 96 12.48 -11.31 11.16
C LEU A 96 11.28 -12.25 11.28
N ALA A 97 10.12 -11.74 10.91
CA ALA A 97 8.90 -12.52 10.80
C ALA A 97 8.14 -12.09 9.55
N LEU A 98 7.81 -13.07 8.69
CA LEU A 98 6.93 -12.87 7.54
C LEU A 98 5.48 -13.06 8.00
N TYR A 99 4.65 -12.03 7.82
CA TYR A 99 3.22 -12.07 8.15
C TYR A 99 2.39 -12.18 6.87
N PRO A 100 2.01 -13.40 6.43
CA PRO A 100 1.18 -13.57 5.25
C PRO A 100 -0.22 -12.99 5.51
N ARG A 101 -0.73 -12.22 4.54
CA ARG A 101 -2.09 -11.68 4.55
C ARG A 101 -2.83 -12.25 3.35
N PRO A 102 -3.99 -12.93 3.54
CA PRO A 102 -4.82 -13.37 2.43
C PRO A 102 -5.15 -12.18 1.52
N ALA A 103 -4.83 -12.30 0.24
CA ALA A 103 -5.10 -11.26 -0.72
C ALA A 103 -6.62 -11.16 -0.96
N LEU A 104 -7.16 -9.95 -0.84
CA LEU A 104 -8.53 -9.60 -1.25
C LEU A 104 -8.47 -8.66 -2.47
N ASN A 105 -7.62 -9.00 -3.44
CA ASN A 105 -7.40 -8.21 -4.64
C ASN A 105 -7.40 -9.09 -5.90
N ILE A 106 -7.44 -8.43 -7.07
CA ILE A 106 -7.28 -9.06 -8.39
C ILE A 106 -6.38 -8.17 -9.23
N PHE A 107 -5.41 -8.78 -9.90
CA PHE A 107 -4.63 -8.11 -10.95
C PHE A 107 -5.31 -8.31 -12.30
N TYR A 108 -5.53 -7.23 -13.04
CA TYR A 108 -6.18 -7.29 -14.35
C TYR A 108 -5.63 -6.21 -15.28
N ILE A 109 -5.81 -6.43 -16.59
CA ILE A 109 -5.55 -5.42 -17.62
C ILE A 109 -6.89 -4.81 -18.00
N GLY A 110 -7.07 -3.51 -17.70
CA GLY A 110 -8.21 -2.74 -18.14
C GLY A 110 -7.99 -2.16 -19.54
N PHE A 111 -8.96 -2.32 -20.42
CA PHE A 111 -8.94 -1.68 -21.75
C PHE A 111 -9.87 -0.48 -21.78
N ASN A 112 -9.38 0.66 -22.25
CA ASN A 112 -10.24 1.80 -22.55
C ASN A 112 -10.94 1.58 -23.91
N HIS A 113 -12.19 1.12 -23.85
CA HIS A 113 -12.98 0.80 -25.05
C HIS A 113 -13.39 2.01 -25.90
N ASN A 114 -13.06 3.25 -25.48
CA ASN A 114 -13.30 4.46 -26.28
C ASN A 114 -12.09 4.85 -27.15
N VAL A 115 -11.00 4.06 -27.12
CA VAL A 115 -9.75 4.37 -27.82
C VAL A 115 -9.42 3.22 -28.76
N ALA A 116 -9.30 3.52 -30.06
CA ALA A 116 -8.83 2.54 -31.04
C ALA A 116 -7.38 2.10 -30.76
N PRO A 117 -7.02 0.81 -30.93
CA PRO A 117 -7.85 -0.29 -31.43
C PRO A 117 -8.60 -1.07 -30.34
N PHE A 118 -8.65 -0.57 -29.11
CA PHE A 118 -9.27 -1.25 -27.97
C PHE A 118 -10.80 -1.12 -27.93
N ASP A 119 -11.39 -0.36 -28.84
CA ASP A 119 -12.83 -0.30 -29.11
C ASP A 119 -13.36 -1.61 -29.72
N ASP A 120 -12.55 -2.30 -30.54
CA ASP A 120 -12.88 -3.64 -31.07
C ASP A 120 -12.71 -4.74 -30.01
N VAL A 121 -13.79 -5.47 -29.72
CA VAL A 121 -13.79 -6.62 -28.80
C VAL A 121 -12.84 -7.74 -29.25
N LYS A 122 -12.66 -7.94 -30.55
CA LYS A 122 -11.77 -8.97 -31.09
C LYS A 122 -10.31 -8.66 -30.78
N VAL A 123 -9.93 -7.39 -30.80
CA VAL A 123 -8.58 -6.96 -30.41
C VAL A 123 -8.33 -7.25 -28.93
N ARG A 124 -9.28 -6.91 -28.06
CA ARG A 124 -9.16 -7.20 -26.61
C ARG A 124 -9.09 -8.70 -26.34
N GLN A 125 -9.91 -9.50 -27.02
CA GLN A 125 -9.86 -10.97 -26.93
C GLN A 125 -8.53 -11.53 -27.43
N ALA A 126 -8.01 -11.05 -28.56
CA ALA A 126 -6.72 -11.48 -29.10
C ALA A 126 -5.58 -11.22 -28.10
N ILE A 127 -5.56 -10.05 -27.47
CA ILE A 127 -4.58 -9.73 -26.42
C ILE A 127 -4.75 -10.65 -25.21
N ALA A 128 -5.99 -10.86 -24.75
CA ALA A 128 -6.25 -11.74 -23.61
C ALA A 128 -5.77 -13.19 -23.86
N TYR A 129 -5.95 -13.71 -25.09
CA TYR A 129 -5.46 -15.05 -25.47
C TYR A 129 -3.94 -15.10 -25.68
N ALA A 130 -3.32 -13.98 -26.05
CA ALA A 130 -1.87 -13.92 -26.26
C ALA A 130 -1.07 -13.91 -24.94
N ILE A 131 -1.72 -13.59 -23.81
CA ILE A 131 -1.07 -13.51 -22.51
C ILE A 131 -1.13 -14.87 -21.81
N ASP A 132 0.05 -15.44 -21.56
CA ASP A 132 0.20 -16.61 -20.70
C ASP A 132 0.11 -16.19 -19.22
N ARG A 133 -1.12 -16.21 -18.70
CA ARG A 133 -1.45 -15.82 -17.33
C ARG A 133 -0.82 -16.76 -16.31
N GLN A 134 -0.74 -18.06 -16.62
CA GLN A 134 -0.17 -19.04 -15.70
C GLN A 134 1.32 -18.81 -15.51
N ARG A 135 2.06 -18.60 -16.62
CA ARG A 135 3.48 -18.27 -16.55
C ARG A 135 3.76 -17.00 -15.75
N ILE A 136 2.89 -15.99 -15.82
CA ILE A 136 3.03 -14.78 -15.02
C ILE A 136 2.89 -15.09 -13.53
N VAL A 137 1.85 -15.86 -13.15
CA VAL A 137 1.63 -16.26 -11.75
C VAL A 137 2.83 -17.07 -11.25
N ASP A 138 3.27 -18.08 -12.00
CA ASP A 138 4.35 -18.97 -11.59
C ASP A 138 5.70 -18.27 -11.43
N GLN A 139 5.96 -17.21 -12.21
CA GLN A 139 7.28 -16.54 -12.23
C GLN A 139 7.36 -15.31 -11.33
N TYR A 140 6.25 -14.61 -11.08
CA TYR A 140 6.29 -13.28 -10.46
C TYR A 140 5.41 -13.13 -9.22
N TYR A 141 4.54 -14.09 -8.93
CA TYR A 141 3.61 -13.98 -7.82
C TYR A 141 3.98 -14.92 -6.66
N PRO A 142 3.63 -14.56 -5.41
CA PRO A 142 3.77 -15.45 -4.27
C PRO A 142 3.04 -16.78 -4.42
N GLU A 143 3.51 -17.80 -3.71
CA GLU A 143 2.80 -19.07 -3.54
C GLU A 143 1.36 -18.84 -3.03
N GLY A 144 0.41 -19.58 -3.59
CA GLY A 144 -1.03 -19.43 -3.31
C GLY A 144 -1.77 -18.46 -4.23
N SER A 145 -1.07 -17.72 -5.08
CA SER A 145 -1.68 -16.92 -6.15
C SER A 145 -2.29 -17.82 -7.24
N GLN A 146 -3.42 -17.40 -7.80
CA GLN A 146 -4.17 -18.21 -8.77
C GLN A 146 -4.61 -17.37 -9.96
N VAL A 147 -4.64 -18.00 -11.14
CA VAL A 147 -5.27 -17.41 -12.32
C VAL A 147 -6.79 -17.42 -12.10
N ALA A 148 -7.40 -16.25 -12.25
CA ALA A 148 -8.86 -16.09 -12.23
C ALA A 148 -9.55 -16.70 -13.46
#